data_AF-A0A5C8IZA6-F1
#
_entry.id   AF-A0A5C8IZA6-F1
#
_cell.length_a   1.000
_cell.length_b   1.000
_cell.length_c   1.000
_cell.angle_alpha   90.00
_cell.angle_beta   90.00
_cell.angle_gamma   90.00
#
_symmetry.space_group_name_H-M   'P 1'
#
loop_
_entity.id
_entity.type
_entity.pdbx_description
1 polymer ?
#
loop_
_entity_poly.entity_id
_entity_poly.type
_entity_poly.pdbx_seq_one_letter_code
_entity_poly.pdbx_strand_id
1 'polypeptide(L)'
;MEQPLKNATFSKLPFAILFAAVCAVSTGAHAQNDSKRALAVKLAQMQQKADGEAMIEQLTGTAVQPLLAGWSQRLDETVPPARQKEVRDKLDVELKKFADSTHKAVEAQTAKAAEAALVPIFMEKLTEDELKTIVAYMESPVSAKFQALGPDATNAWAKRIIDATKPQVESGAKTFEAAANRIVSSSGGSSAPAKK
;
A
#
# COMPACT_ATOMS: atom_id res chain seq x y z
N MET A 1 52.84 68.56 26.60
CA MET A 1 51.70 69.07 25.83
C MET A 1 50.45 68.62 26.56
N GLU A 2 49.67 69.60 27.00
CA GLU A 2 48.31 69.59 27.57
C GLU A 2 47.91 68.55 28.66
N GLN A 3 47.76 69.11 29.87
CA GLN A 3 46.73 68.82 30.90
C GLN A 3 45.28 69.01 30.34
N PRO A 4 44.15 68.78 31.06
CA PRO A 4 43.97 68.40 32.47
C PRO A 4 42.80 67.44 32.85
N LEU A 5 42.85 67.04 34.13
CA LEU A 5 41.79 66.89 35.16
C LEU A 5 40.48 66.07 34.95
N LYS A 6 40.37 65.06 35.82
CA LYS A 6 39.37 64.86 36.90
C LYS A 6 37.90 65.25 36.61
N ASN A 7 36.99 64.29 36.83
CA ASN A 7 35.69 64.50 37.49
C ASN A 7 35.14 63.12 37.90
N ALA A 8 34.96 62.85 39.20
CA ALA A 8 33.81 63.19 40.02
C ALA A 8 32.62 62.22 39.80
N THR A 9 32.38 61.47 40.87
CA THR A 9 31.25 60.59 41.21
C THR A 9 29.89 61.14 40.81
N PHE A 10 28.98 60.29 40.31
CA PHE A 10 27.57 60.27 40.78
C PHE A 10 26.90 58.93 40.43
N SER A 11 26.25 58.36 41.43
CA SER A 11 25.48 57.11 41.39
C SER A 11 23.99 57.43 41.23
N LYS A 12 23.25 56.46 40.65
CA LYS A 12 21.79 56.22 40.66
C LYS A 12 20.94 56.97 39.63
N LEU A 13 20.41 56.27 38.63
CA LEU A 13 19.02 55.78 38.54
C LEU A 13 18.83 54.93 37.25
N PRO A 14 17.87 54.00 37.22
CA PRO A 14 17.77 52.93 36.24
C PRO A 14 16.99 53.34 35.00
N PHE A 15 17.54 53.09 33.82
CA PHE A 15 16.80 53.11 32.57
C PHE A 15 16.10 51.75 32.42
N ALA A 16 14.93 51.61 33.05
CA ALA A 16 14.05 50.47 32.82
C ALA A 16 13.43 50.64 31.42
N ILE A 17 14.01 49.91 30.45
CA ILE A 17 13.46 49.76 29.12
C ILE A 17 12.09 49.08 29.25
N LEU A 18 11.04 49.78 28.81
CA LEU A 18 9.71 49.23 28.60
C LEU A 18 9.78 48.22 27.44
N PHE A 19 10.04 46.95 27.76
CA PHE A 19 9.79 45.82 26.86
C PHE A 19 8.49 45.16 27.31
N ALA A 20 7.36 45.74 26.89
CA ALA A 20 6.04 45.16 27.10
C ALA A 20 5.32 45.10 25.75
N ALA A 21 5.31 43.90 25.15
CA ALA A 21 4.28 43.33 24.27
C ALA A 21 4.86 42.43 23.16
N VAL A 22 5.33 41.22 23.51
CA VAL A 22 5.27 40.06 22.61
C VAL A 22 4.96 38.82 23.46
N CYS A 23 3.68 38.57 23.74
CA CYS A 23 3.23 37.29 24.30
C CYS A 23 1.92 36.78 23.64
N ALA A 24 1.55 37.26 22.45
CA ALA A 24 0.27 36.86 21.81
C ALA A 24 0.40 35.88 20.63
N VAL A 25 1.58 35.32 20.33
CA VAL A 25 1.75 34.42 19.15
C VAL A 25 1.75 32.93 19.52
N SER A 26 1.80 32.57 20.81
CA SER A 26 1.87 31.15 21.22
C SER A 26 0.56 30.38 21.03
N THR A 27 -0.61 31.02 21.10
CA THR A 27 -1.91 30.31 20.96
C THR A 27 -2.21 29.88 19.53
N GLY A 28 -1.79 30.65 18.52
CA GLY A 28 -2.01 30.33 17.10
C GLY A 28 -1.18 29.13 16.63
N ALA A 29 0.07 29.03 17.07
CA ALA A 29 0.96 27.93 16.71
C ALA A 29 0.50 26.57 17.29
N HIS A 30 -0.08 26.57 18.50
CA HIS A 30 -0.65 25.36 19.11
C HIS A 30 -1.98 24.97 18.44
N ALA A 31 -2.90 25.91 18.20
CA ALA A 31 -4.17 25.62 17.53
C ALA A 31 -4.01 25.13 16.08
N GLN A 32 -3.03 25.67 15.35
CA GLN A 32 -2.69 25.23 13.99
C GLN A 32 -2.07 23.82 13.97
N ASN A 33 -1.30 23.44 15.00
CA ASN A 33 -0.77 22.09 15.11
C ASN A 33 -1.88 21.07 15.37
N ASP A 34 -2.85 21.43 16.21
CA ASP A 34 -3.98 20.59 16.56
C ASP A 34 -4.92 20.35 15.37
N SER A 35 -5.21 21.38 14.57
CA SER A 35 -6.04 21.24 13.35
C SER A 35 -5.38 20.35 12.31
N LYS A 36 -4.09 20.58 12.04
CA LYS A 36 -3.31 19.77 11.10
C LYS A 36 -3.24 18.31 11.56
N ARG A 37 -3.02 18.07 12.85
CA ARG A 37 -3.01 16.73 13.44
C ARG A 37 -4.35 16.04 13.30
N ALA A 38 -5.45 16.73 13.57
CA ALA A 38 -6.79 16.16 13.42
C ALA A 38 -7.06 15.71 11.97
N LEU A 39 -6.64 16.50 10.98
CA LEU A 39 -6.76 16.14 9.57
C LEU A 39 -5.85 14.95 9.21
N ALA A 40 -4.64 14.90 9.72
CA ALA A 40 -3.72 13.77 9.52
C ALA A 40 -4.28 12.47 10.11
N VAL A 41 -4.85 12.51 11.32
CA VAL A 41 -5.53 11.37 11.96
C VAL A 41 -6.70 10.90 11.09
N LYS A 42 -7.51 11.83 10.60
CA LYS A 42 -8.65 11.53 9.73
C LYS A 42 -8.19 10.87 8.42
N LEU A 43 -7.13 11.38 7.80
CA LEU A 43 -6.54 10.79 6.61
C LEU A 43 -6.01 9.37 6.89
N ALA A 44 -5.31 9.16 8.00
CA ALA A 44 -4.83 7.84 8.41
C ALA A 44 -5.98 6.83 8.59
N GLN A 45 -7.09 7.25 9.19
CA GLN A 45 -8.29 6.42 9.35
C GLN A 45 -8.96 6.11 8.00
N MET A 46 -9.00 7.05 7.07
CA MET A 46 -9.52 6.78 5.71
C MET A 46 -8.64 5.78 4.97
N GLN A 47 -7.32 5.91 5.09
CA GLN A 47 -6.36 4.97 4.49
C GLN A 47 -6.50 3.58 5.09
N GLN A 48 -6.61 3.49 6.43
CA GLN A 48 -6.86 2.24 7.13
C GLN A 48 -8.15 1.57 6.64
N LYS A 49 -9.23 2.34 6.45
CA LYS A 49 -10.51 1.79 5.96
C LYS A 49 -10.44 1.32 4.51
N ALA A 50 -9.69 2.02 3.66
CA ALA A 50 -9.55 1.68 2.25
C ALA A 50 -8.65 0.44 2.05
N ASP A 51 -7.51 0.42 2.73
CA ASP A 51 -6.42 -0.52 2.44
C ASP A 51 -6.23 -1.59 3.54
N GLY A 52 -6.89 -1.45 4.69
CA GLY A 52 -6.65 -2.26 5.89
C GLY A 52 -6.96 -3.74 5.71
N GLU A 53 -8.12 -4.08 5.14
CA GLU A 53 -8.51 -5.48 4.91
C GLU A 53 -7.53 -6.18 3.95
N ALA A 54 -7.20 -5.53 2.82
CA ALA A 54 -6.24 -6.07 1.88
C ALA A 54 -4.85 -6.25 2.51
N MET A 55 -4.42 -5.30 3.37
CA MET A 55 -3.18 -5.41 4.13
C MET A 55 -3.20 -6.58 5.12
N ILE A 56 -4.32 -6.78 5.83
CA ILE A 56 -4.48 -7.90 6.78
C ILE A 56 -4.37 -9.24 6.05
N GLU A 57 -5.07 -9.39 4.93
CA GLU A 57 -5.02 -10.60 4.10
C GLU A 57 -3.60 -10.85 3.56
N GLN A 58 -2.93 -9.82 3.03
CA GLN A 58 -1.58 -9.93 2.51
C GLN A 58 -0.57 -10.35 3.60
N LEU A 59 -0.62 -9.72 4.78
CA LEU A 59 0.30 -10.01 5.88
C LEU A 59 0.03 -11.39 6.48
N THR A 60 -1.25 -11.77 6.62
CA THR A 60 -1.65 -13.11 7.07
C THR A 60 -1.16 -14.17 6.09
N GLY A 61 -1.41 -13.98 4.79
CA GLY A 61 -0.93 -14.88 3.75
C GLY A 61 0.60 -15.03 3.76
N THR A 62 1.33 -13.92 3.88
CA THR A 62 2.79 -13.92 3.97
C THR A 62 3.31 -14.73 5.16
N ALA A 63 2.63 -14.68 6.30
CA ALA A 63 2.99 -15.45 7.48
C ALA A 63 2.64 -16.95 7.36
N VAL A 64 1.54 -17.28 6.69
CA VAL A 64 1.03 -18.66 6.58
C VAL A 64 1.69 -19.45 5.44
N GLN A 65 2.02 -18.80 4.32
CA GLN A 65 2.50 -19.48 3.10
C GLN A 65 3.74 -20.38 3.32
N PRO A 66 4.79 -19.96 4.04
CA PRO A 66 5.99 -20.78 4.22
C PRO A 66 5.73 -22.04 5.05
N LEU A 67 4.82 -21.96 6.02
CA LEU A 67 4.39 -23.12 6.80
C LEU A 67 3.69 -24.14 5.90
N LEU A 68 2.76 -23.69 5.06
CA LEU A 68 2.05 -24.52 4.09
C LEU A 68 3.00 -25.29 3.16
N ALA A 69 3.94 -24.57 2.54
CA ALA A 69 4.93 -25.18 1.66
C ALA A 69 5.80 -26.19 2.41
N GLY A 70 6.27 -25.85 3.61
CA GLY A 70 7.17 -26.68 4.40
C GLY A 70 6.56 -27.99 4.88
N TRP A 71 5.27 -28.03 5.26
CA TRP A 71 4.64 -29.29 5.68
C TRP A 71 4.16 -30.14 4.50
N SER A 72 3.72 -29.53 3.38
CA SER A 72 3.34 -30.28 2.19
C SER A 72 4.49 -31.17 1.70
N GLN A 73 5.70 -30.60 1.64
CA GLN A 73 6.90 -31.35 1.29
C GLN A 73 7.16 -32.51 2.26
N ARG A 74 7.10 -32.26 3.58
CA ARG A 74 7.32 -33.31 4.58
C ARG A 74 6.27 -34.42 4.52
N LEU A 75 5.02 -34.08 4.25
CA LEU A 75 3.95 -35.07 4.11
C LEU A 75 4.26 -36.03 2.97
N ASP A 76 4.63 -35.50 1.80
CA ASP A 76 4.91 -36.30 0.62
C ASP A 76 6.15 -37.20 0.82
N GLU A 77 7.14 -36.73 1.59
CA GLU A 77 8.36 -37.48 1.93
C GLU A 77 8.16 -38.55 3.03
N THR A 78 7.30 -38.29 4.01
CA THR A 78 7.28 -39.08 5.28
C THR A 78 6.00 -39.88 5.51
N VAL A 79 4.90 -39.59 4.79
CA VAL A 79 3.61 -40.24 5.01
C VAL A 79 3.24 -41.17 3.87
N PRO A 80 2.99 -42.48 4.13
CA PRO A 80 2.54 -43.42 3.11
C PRO A 80 1.26 -42.97 2.40
N PRO A 81 1.10 -43.19 1.08
CA PRO A 81 -0.03 -42.69 0.29
C PRO A 81 -1.41 -42.99 0.89
N ALA A 82 -1.59 -44.20 1.44
CA ALA A 82 -2.84 -44.64 2.06
C ALA A 82 -3.27 -43.79 3.27
N ARG A 83 -2.34 -43.09 3.93
CA ARG A 83 -2.60 -42.24 5.10
C ARG A 83 -2.53 -40.74 4.78
N GLN A 84 -2.06 -40.36 3.59
CA GLN A 84 -1.86 -38.94 3.25
C GLN A 84 -3.15 -38.13 3.37
N LYS A 85 -4.30 -38.66 2.93
CA LYS A 85 -5.57 -37.94 3.04
C LYS A 85 -5.94 -37.62 4.49
N GLU A 86 -5.91 -38.61 5.37
CA GLU A 86 -6.24 -38.43 6.78
C GLU A 86 -5.29 -37.41 7.46
N VAL A 87 -4.00 -37.49 7.14
CA VAL A 87 -3.01 -36.56 7.68
C VAL A 87 -3.19 -35.16 7.12
N ARG A 88 -3.49 -35.00 5.82
CA ARG A 88 -3.85 -33.69 5.21
C ARG A 88 -5.05 -33.08 5.91
N ASP A 89 -6.15 -33.83 6.05
CA ASP A 89 -7.38 -33.33 6.67
C ASP A 89 -7.12 -32.84 8.11
N LYS A 90 -6.26 -33.53 8.88
CA LYS A 90 -5.84 -33.09 10.23
C LYS A 90 -4.96 -31.84 10.20
N LEU A 91 -4.00 -31.77 9.28
CA LEU A 91 -3.11 -30.62 9.13
C LEU A 91 -3.88 -29.38 8.66
N ASP A 92 -4.89 -29.54 7.81
CA ASP A 92 -5.74 -28.43 7.35
C ASP A 92 -6.51 -27.79 8.51
N VAL A 93 -6.98 -28.59 9.48
CA VAL A 93 -7.63 -28.07 10.70
C VAL A 93 -6.66 -27.22 11.53
N GLU A 94 -5.43 -27.69 11.73
CA GLU A 94 -4.42 -26.93 12.48
C GLU A 94 -3.94 -25.69 11.72
N LEU A 95 -3.80 -25.80 10.39
CA LEU A 95 -3.47 -24.67 9.53
C LEU A 95 -4.55 -23.60 9.61
N LYS A 96 -5.84 -23.99 9.57
CA LYS A 96 -6.95 -23.05 9.73
C LYS A 96 -6.91 -22.35 11.09
N LYS A 97 -6.68 -23.07 12.18
CA LYS A 97 -6.53 -22.45 13.52
C LYS A 97 -5.38 -21.44 13.55
N PHE A 98 -4.23 -21.81 12.98
CA PHE A 98 -3.08 -20.93 12.90
C PHE A 98 -3.36 -19.69 12.05
N ALA A 99 -3.95 -19.85 10.87
CA ALA A 99 -4.33 -18.76 9.98
C ALA A 99 -5.34 -17.81 10.66
N ASP A 100 -6.40 -18.35 11.28
CA ASP A 100 -7.42 -17.57 11.98
C ASP A 100 -6.81 -16.81 13.19
N SER A 101 -5.89 -17.45 13.93
CA SER A 101 -5.17 -16.79 15.04
C SER A 101 -4.22 -15.70 14.53
N THR A 102 -3.55 -15.93 13.41
CA THR A 102 -2.61 -15.00 12.79
C THR A 102 -3.35 -13.78 12.24
N HIS A 103 -4.47 -14.01 11.53
CA HIS A 103 -5.37 -12.96 11.07
C HIS A 103 -5.78 -12.06 12.23
N LYS A 104 -6.31 -12.61 13.32
CA LYS A 104 -6.72 -11.82 14.49
C LYS A 104 -5.58 -11.01 15.10
N ALA A 105 -4.37 -11.58 15.15
CA ALA A 105 -3.20 -10.87 15.66
C ALA A 105 -2.79 -9.71 14.74
N VAL A 106 -2.82 -9.92 13.42
CA VAL A 106 -2.53 -8.91 12.40
C VAL A 106 -3.59 -7.81 12.42
N GLU A 107 -4.88 -8.17 12.37
CA GLU A 107 -6.02 -7.25 12.44
C GLU A 107 -5.94 -6.32 13.66
N ALA A 108 -5.69 -6.89 14.84
CA ALA A 108 -5.54 -6.13 16.08
C ALA A 108 -4.40 -5.12 16.03
N GLN A 109 -3.36 -5.41 15.25
CA GLN A 109 -2.22 -4.52 15.07
C GLN A 109 -2.42 -3.50 13.96
N THR A 110 -3.07 -3.86 12.84
CA THR A 110 -3.37 -2.96 11.72
C THR A 110 -4.11 -1.72 12.21
N ALA A 111 -5.13 -1.91 13.07
CA ALA A 111 -5.89 -0.78 13.61
C ALA A 111 -5.08 0.13 14.54
N LYS A 112 -4.17 -0.43 15.34
CA LYS A 112 -3.33 0.33 16.28
C LYS A 112 -2.14 1.00 15.59
N ALA A 113 -1.61 0.37 14.55
CA ALA A 113 -0.40 0.81 13.87
C ALA A 113 -0.66 1.93 12.86
N ALA A 114 -1.86 2.01 12.27
CA ALA A 114 -2.17 2.98 11.23
C ALA A 114 -1.95 4.42 11.70
N GLU A 115 -2.52 4.82 12.84
CA GLU A 115 -2.35 6.19 13.34
C GLU A 115 -0.88 6.49 13.71
N ALA A 116 -0.23 5.58 14.44
CA ALA A 116 1.15 5.74 14.89
C ALA A 116 2.15 5.81 13.72
N ALA A 117 1.90 5.09 12.62
CA ALA A 117 2.76 5.07 11.45
C ALA A 117 2.46 6.22 10.48
N LEU A 118 1.18 6.51 10.20
CA LEU A 118 0.79 7.42 9.14
C LEU A 118 0.74 8.88 9.58
N VAL A 119 0.28 9.17 10.80
CA VAL A 119 0.11 10.56 11.25
C VAL A 119 1.42 11.34 11.26
N PRO A 120 2.56 10.82 11.77
CA PRO A 120 3.83 11.53 11.72
C PRO A 120 4.26 11.85 10.28
N ILE A 121 4.07 10.89 9.36
CA ILE A 121 4.40 11.06 7.93
C ILE A 121 3.55 12.18 7.31
N PHE A 122 2.24 12.17 7.54
CA PHE A 122 1.35 13.19 7.01
C PHE A 122 1.62 14.57 7.61
N MET A 123 1.92 14.64 8.91
CA MET A 123 2.28 15.88 9.59
C MET A 123 3.60 16.48 9.08
N GLU A 124 4.56 15.64 8.70
CA GLU A 124 5.84 16.07 8.17
C GLU A 124 5.75 16.46 6.69
N LYS A 125 5.04 15.66 5.87
CA LYS A 125 5.09 15.76 4.41
C LYS A 125 4.01 16.63 3.78
N LEU A 126 2.90 16.87 4.49
CA LEU A 126 1.77 17.64 3.97
C LEU A 126 1.58 18.91 4.79
N THR A 127 1.13 19.98 4.15
CA THR A 127 0.61 21.18 4.82
C THR A 127 -0.82 20.94 5.30
N GLU A 128 -1.32 21.83 6.16
CA GLU A 128 -2.72 21.76 6.62
C GLU A 128 -3.70 21.90 5.46
N ASP A 129 -3.42 22.78 4.49
CA ASP A 129 -4.32 23.03 3.35
C ASP A 129 -4.30 21.87 2.35
N GLU A 130 -3.15 21.22 2.14
CA GLU A 130 -3.08 19.97 1.36
C GLU A 130 -3.87 18.86 2.05
N LEU A 131 -3.75 18.71 3.38
CA LEU A 131 -4.54 17.75 4.15
C LEU A 131 -6.04 18.03 4.05
N LYS A 132 -6.48 19.29 4.17
CA LYS A 132 -7.88 19.68 3.96
C LYS A 132 -8.35 19.29 2.56
N THR A 133 -7.55 19.58 1.54
CA THR A 133 -7.88 19.31 0.14
C THR A 133 -8.04 17.81 -0.10
N ILE A 134 -7.09 17.00 0.39
CA ILE A 134 -7.14 15.53 0.26
C ILE A 134 -8.37 14.99 0.99
N VAL A 135 -8.58 15.40 2.24
CA VAL A 135 -9.72 14.91 3.04
C VAL A 135 -11.05 15.27 2.39
N ALA A 136 -11.21 16.53 1.96
CA ALA A 136 -12.43 16.97 1.28
C ALA A 136 -12.68 16.21 -0.03
N TYR A 137 -11.62 15.91 -0.79
CA TYR A 137 -11.72 15.09 -1.99
C TYR A 137 -12.14 13.65 -1.66
N MET A 138 -11.54 13.01 -0.67
CA MET A 138 -11.86 11.63 -0.28
C MET A 138 -13.29 11.49 0.26
N GLU A 139 -13.80 12.50 0.97
CA GLU A 139 -15.17 12.52 1.48
C GLU A 139 -16.21 12.96 0.45
N SER A 140 -15.76 13.45 -0.71
CA SER A 140 -16.65 13.97 -1.74
C SER A 140 -17.51 12.86 -2.33
N PRO A 141 -18.85 13.01 -2.38
CA PRO A 141 -19.73 12.08 -3.10
C PRO A 141 -19.36 11.94 -4.58
N VAL A 142 -18.77 12.99 -5.17
CA VAL A 142 -18.31 12.96 -6.57
C VAL A 142 -17.09 12.06 -6.72
N SER A 143 -16.18 12.06 -5.75
CA SER A 143 -15.02 11.15 -5.73
C SER A 143 -15.48 9.69 -5.63
N ALA A 144 -16.38 9.39 -4.69
CA ALA A 144 -16.98 8.06 -4.56
C ALA A 144 -17.70 7.61 -5.86
N LYS A 145 -18.48 8.51 -6.48
CA LYS A 145 -19.12 8.24 -7.77
C LYS A 145 -18.09 7.97 -8.87
N PHE A 146 -17.00 8.73 -8.94
CA PHE A 146 -15.95 8.53 -9.92
C PHE A 146 -15.25 7.16 -9.77
N GLN A 147 -14.94 6.76 -8.54
CA GLN A 147 -14.38 5.44 -8.24
C GLN A 147 -15.33 4.30 -8.66
N ALA A 148 -16.62 4.43 -8.36
CA ALA A 148 -17.64 3.44 -8.71
C ALA A 148 -17.82 3.27 -10.24
N LEU A 149 -17.50 4.29 -11.04
CA LEU A 149 -17.54 4.21 -12.51
C LEU A 149 -16.34 3.48 -13.12
N GLY A 150 -15.29 3.22 -12.33
CA GLY A 150 -14.04 2.62 -12.81
C GLY A 150 -14.21 1.30 -13.58
N PRO A 151 -14.95 0.30 -13.05
CA PRO A 151 -15.17 -0.97 -13.75
C PRO A 151 -15.88 -0.81 -15.10
N ASP A 152 -16.93 0.02 -15.15
CA ASP A 152 -17.69 0.25 -16.39
C ASP A 152 -16.84 0.96 -17.45
N ALA A 153 -16.09 1.98 -17.05
CA ALA A 153 -15.16 2.68 -17.94
C ALA A 153 -14.06 1.75 -18.47
N THR A 154 -13.50 0.91 -17.59
CA THR A 154 -12.48 -0.09 -17.95
C THR A 154 -13.03 -1.12 -18.94
N ASN A 155 -14.24 -1.64 -18.69
CA ASN A 155 -14.90 -2.59 -19.58
C ASN A 155 -15.18 -1.99 -20.96
N ALA A 156 -15.67 -0.75 -21.00
CA ALA A 156 -15.92 -0.05 -22.26
C ALA A 156 -14.62 0.17 -23.06
N TRP A 157 -13.53 0.54 -22.38
CA TRP A 157 -12.22 0.71 -23.00
C TRP A 157 -11.65 -0.62 -23.51
N ALA A 158 -11.69 -1.68 -22.69
CA ALA A 158 -11.23 -3.02 -23.06
C ALA A 158 -11.98 -3.56 -24.30
N LYS A 159 -13.30 -3.38 -24.35
CA LYS A 159 -14.11 -3.74 -25.51
C LYS A 159 -13.64 -3.03 -26.78
N ARG A 160 -13.34 -1.72 -26.71
CA ARG A 160 -12.81 -0.97 -27.86
C ARG A 160 -11.47 -1.50 -28.33
N ILE A 161 -10.57 -1.86 -27.40
CA ILE A 161 -9.26 -2.46 -27.75
C ILE A 161 -9.47 -3.80 -28.45
N ILE A 162 -10.33 -4.68 -27.90
CA ILE A 162 -10.64 -5.99 -28.49
C ILE A 162 -11.20 -5.82 -29.90
N ASP A 163 -12.21 -4.97 -30.07
CA ASP A 163 -12.86 -4.75 -31.36
C ASP A 163 -11.86 -4.21 -32.41
N ALA A 164 -10.93 -3.33 -32.01
CA ALA A 164 -9.93 -2.77 -32.91
C ALA A 164 -8.80 -3.76 -33.26
N THR A 165 -8.42 -4.64 -32.34
CA THR A 165 -7.26 -5.56 -32.52
C THR A 165 -7.66 -6.92 -33.09
N LYS A 166 -8.93 -7.31 -32.98
CA LYS A 166 -9.43 -8.62 -33.41
C LYS A 166 -9.02 -9.01 -34.85
N PRO A 167 -9.16 -8.16 -35.89
CA PRO A 167 -8.78 -8.56 -37.26
C PRO A 167 -7.28 -8.88 -37.39
N GLN A 168 -6.43 -8.12 -36.70
CA GLN A 168 -4.98 -8.33 -36.72
C GLN A 168 -4.60 -9.62 -36.00
N VAL A 169 -5.20 -9.89 -34.83
CA VAL A 169 -4.98 -11.12 -34.07
C VAL A 169 -5.42 -12.35 -34.87
N GLU A 170 -6.60 -12.30 -35.51
CA GLU A 170 -7.10 -13.37 -36.37
C GLU A 170 -6.18 -13.63 -37.57
N SER A 171 -5.66 -12.57 -38.20
CA SER A 171 -4.68 -12.70 -39.29
C SER A 171 -3.36 -13.32 -38.81
N GLY A 172 -2.85 -12.88 -37.66
CA GLY A 172 -1.67 -13.45 -37.02
C GLY A 172 -1.85 -14.94 -36.69
N ALA A 173 -3.00 -15.32 -36.15
CA ALA A 173 -3.34 -16.70 -35.82
C ALA A 173 -3.33 -17.61 -37.07
N LYS A 174 -3.95 -17.18 -38.18
CA LYS A 174 -3.92 -17.92 -39.45
C LYS A 174 -2.50 -18.08 -39.99
N THR A 175 -1.69 -17.03 -39.89
CA THR A 175 -0.29 -17.05 -40.32
C THR A 175 0.52 -18.05 -39.50
N PHE A 176 0.32 -18.05 -38.17
CA PHE A 176 0.94 -19.00 -37.27
C PHE A 176 0.52 -20.44 -37.60
N GLU A 177 -0.78 -20.70 -37.79
CA GLU A 177 -1.31 -22.04 -38.08
C GLU A 177 -0.73 -22.60 -39.39
N ALA A 178 -0.62 -21.78 -40.43
CA ALA A 178 0.01 -22.18 -41.69
C ALA A 178 1.49 -22.55 -41.51
N ALA A 179 2.23 -21.78 -40.70
CA ALA A 179 3.63 -22.07 -40.38
C ALA A 179 3.76 -23.36 -39.57
N ALA A 180 2.93 -23.54 -38.55
CA ALA A 180 2.91 -24.74 -37.71
C ALA A 180 2.61 -26.00 -38.53
N ASN A 181 1.59 -25.97 -39.39
CA ASN A 181 1.23 -27.10 -40.26
C ASN A 181 2.37 -27.49 -41.22
N ARG A 182 3.10 -26.50 -41.77
CA ARG A 182 4.28 -26.76 -42.60
C ARG A 182 5.36 -27.48 -41.82
N ILE A 183 5.68 -27.02 -40.60
CA ILE A 183 6.72 -27.61 -39.74
C ILE A 183 6.36 -29.06 -39.38
N VAL A 184 5.12 -29.30 -38.94
CA VAL A 184 4.64 -30.63 -38.56
C VAL A 184 4.63 -31.59 -39.77
N SER A 185 4.22 -31.11 -40.95
CA SER A 185 4.21 -31.95 -42.16
C SER A 185 5.61 -32.26 -42.68
N SER A 186 6.57 -31.32 -42.57
CA SER A 186 7.97 -31.55 -42.95
C SER A 186 8.71 -32.52 -42.04
N SER A 187 8.23 -32.72 -40.81
CA SER A 187 8.80 -33.68 -39.86
C SER A 187 8.24 -35.10 -40.01
N GLY A 188 7.19 -35.31 -40.81
CA GLY A 188 6.63 -36.63 -41.14
C GLY A 188 7.20 -37.31 -42.40
N GLY A 189 8.04 -36.62 -43.17
CA GLY A 189 8.54 -37.08 -44.47
C GLY A 189 10.00 -37.55 -44.46
N SER A 190 10.36 -38.53 -43.63
CA SER A 190 11.62 -39.27 -43.80
C SER A 190 11.47 -40.72 -43.34
N SER A 191 10.63 -41.46 -44.05
CA SER A 191 10.73 -42.92 -44.11
C SER A 191 10.85 -43.32 -45.58
N ALA A 192 12.08 -43.24 -46.10
CA ALA A 192 12.42 -43.87 -47.37
C ALA A 192 12.35 -45.40 -47.20
N PRO A 193 11.79 -46.15 -48.16
CA PRO A 193 11.66 -47.60 -48.04
C PRO A 193 13.04 -48.25 -48.25
N ALA A 194 13.46 -49.07 -47.28
CA ALA A 194 14.67 -49.88 -47.41
C ALA A 194 14.48 -50.89 -48.56
N LYS A 195 15.31 -50.79 -49.60
CA LYS A 195 15.40 -51.79 -50.67
C LYS A 195 16.17 -53.02 -50.18
N LYS A 196 15.63 -54.18 -50.61
CA LYS A 196 16.10 -55.56 -50.51
C LYS A 196 17.61 -55.74 -50.61
#